data_AF-A0A2N2HRA5-F1
#
_entry.id   AF-A0A2N2HRA5-F1
#
_cell.length_a   1.000
_cell.length_b   1.000
_cell.length_c   1.000
_cell.angle_alpha   90.00
_cell.angle_beta   90.00
_cell.angle_gamma   90.00
#
_symmetry.space_group_name_H-M   'P 1'
#
loop_
_entity.id
_entity.type
_entity.pdbx_description
1 polymer ?
#
loop_
_entity_poly.entity_id
_entity_poly.type
_entity_poly.pdbx_seq_one_letter_code
_entity_poly.pdbx_strand_id
1 'polypeptide(L)' 'MNEILTKIKAGILDIFPDAAAIEITLETKLGDIPEWDSIAAVNLQTYLQETFTVRIPLDLMSDETTIGEMTAFIGKRTAK' A
#
# COMPACT_ATOMS: atom_id res chain seq x y z
N MET A 1 14.17 -4.55 5.84
CA MET A 1 13.65 -4.01 4.55
C MET A 1 12.47 -4.81 4.00
N ASN A 2 12.32 -6.12 4.27
CA ASN A 2 11.17 -6.90 3.76
C ASN A 2 9.87 -6.81 4.59
N GLU A 3 9.92 -6.46 5.87
CA GLU A 3 8.70 -6.51 6.72
C GLU A 3 7.63 -5.50 6.30
N ILE A 4 8.04 -4.33 5.80
CA ILE A 4 7.13 -3.27 5.36
C ILE A 4 6.39 -3.70 4.09
N LEU A 5 7.12 -4.23 3.10
CA LEU A 5 6.53 -4.76 1.88
C LEU A 5 5.59 -5.93 2.19
N THR A 6 5.99 -6.84 3.07
CA THR A 6 5.15 -7.97 3.49
C THR A 6 3.85 -7.50 4.15
N LYS A 7 3.93 -6.50 5.04
CA LYS A 7 2.74 -5.92 5.70
C LYS A 7 1.84 -5.16 4.74
N ILE A 8 2.41 -4.38 3.81
CA ILE A 8 1.64 -3.69 2.78
C ILE A 8 0.96 -4.71 1.87
N LYS A 9 1.70 -5.73 1.41
CA LYS A 9 1.15 -6.82 0.61
C LYS A 9 0.05 -7.56 1.35
N ALA A 10 0.22 -7.82 2.65
CA ALA A 10 -0.82 -8.44 3.46
C ALA A 10 -2.08 -7.56 3.55
N GLY A 11 -1.93 -6.25 3.80
CA GLY A 11 -3.07 -5.31 3.80
C GLY A 11 -3.75 -5.20 2.45
N ILE A 12 -2.99 -5.22 1.35
CA ILE A 12 -3.56 -5.24 -0.01
C ILE A 12 -4.29 -6.56 -0.24
N LEU A 13 -3.73 -7.72 0.14
CA LEU A 13 -4.41 -9.01 -0.04
C LEU A 13 -5.66 -9.18 0.85
N ASP A 14 -5.69 -8.51 2.01
CA ASP A 14 -6.84 -8.49 2.92
C ASP A 14 -8.00 -7.67 2.35
N ILE A 15 -7.69 -6.53 1.72
CA ILE A 15 -8.68 -5.62 1.10
C ILE A 15 -9.05 -6.09 -0.31
N PHE A 16 -8.07 -6.58 -1.07
CA PHE A 16 -8.14 -6.98 -2.47
C PHE A 16 -7.66 -8.43 -2.60
N PRO A 17 -8.52 -9.42 -2.33
CA PRO A 17 -8.15 -10.82 -2.50
C PRO A 17 -7.80 -11.15 -3.96
N ASP A 18 -8.38 -10.44 -4.92
CA ASP A 18 -8.09 -10.59 -6.36
C ASP A 18 -6.69 -10.06 -6.75
N ALA A 19 -6.11 -9.16 -5.95
CA ALA A 19 -4.74 -8.70 -6.16
C ALA A 19 -3.71 -9.82 -5.95
N ALA A 20 -4.10 -10.96 -5.35
CA ALA A 20 -3.29 -12.17 -5.28
C ALA A 20 -3.03 -12.80 -6.67
N ALA A 21 -3.92 -12.54 -7.63
CA ALA A 21 -3.82 -13.05 -8.99
C ALA A 21 -2.81 -12.26 -9.85
N ILE A 22 -2.39 -11.07 -9.40
CA ILE A 22 -1.38 -10.25 -10.06
C ILE A 22 -0.06 -10.25 -9.29
N GLU A 23 1.04 -9.99 -10.00
CA GLU A 23 2.35 -9.85 -9.37
C GLU A 23 2.49 -8.43 -8.79
N ILE A 24 2.21 -8.29 -7.48
CA ILE A 24 2.44 -7.02 -6.76
C ILE A 24 3.95 -6.82 -6.58
N THR A 25 4.52 -5.93 -7.37
CA THR A 25 5.93 -5.51 -7.33
C THR A 25 6.06 -4.05 -6.86
N LEU A 26 7.28 -3.58 -6.63
CA LEU A 26 7.53 -2.18 -6.28
C LEU A 26 7.16 -1.21 -7.41
N GLU A 27 7.10 -1.68 -8.66
CA GLU A 27 6.74 -0.89 -9.84
C GLU A 27 5.23 -0.90 -10.09
N THR A 28 4.50 -1.81 -9.45
CA THR A 28 3.04 -1.88 -9.53
C THR A 28 2.44 -0.60 -8.95
N LYS A 29 1.58 0.02 -9.74
CA LYS A 29 0.79 1.19 -9.36
C LYS A 29 -0.43 0.78 -8.56
N LEU A 30 -0.87 1.63 -7.64
CA LEU A 30 -2.09 1.38 -6.88
C LEU A 30 -3.32 1.24 -7.78
N GLY A 31 -3.45 2.07 -8.82
CA GLY A 31 -4.58 1.95 -9.74
C GLY A 31 -4.49 0.81 -10.75
N ASP A 32 -3.36 0.10 -10.81
CA ASP A 32 -3.24 -1.15 -11.56
C ASP A 32 -3.79 -2.35 -10.76
N ILE A 33 -4.03 -2.17 -9.45
CA ILE A 33 -4.62 -3.20 -8.61
C ILE A 33 -6.07 -3.44 -9.05
N PRO A 34 -6.46 -4.70 -9.34
CA PRO A 34 -7.85 -5.01 -9.66
C PRO A 34 -8.75 -4.66 -8.47
N GLU A 35 -9.91 -4.07 -8.76
CA GLU A 35 -10.84 -3.52 -7.76
C GLU A 35 -10.33 -2.28 -7.01
N TRP A 36 -9.27 -1.62 -7.53
CA TRP A 36 -8.83 -0.34 -6.98
C TRP A 36 -9.88 0.76 -7.17
N ASP A 37 -10.40 1.25 -6.05
CA ASP A 37 -11.35 2.33 -5.99
C ASP A 37 -11.00 3.31 -4.85
N SER A 38 -11.58 4.51 -4.91
CA SER A 38 -11.38 5.55 -3.88
C SER A 38 -11.70 5.06 -2.45
N ILE A 39 -12.63 4.11 -2.30
CA ILE A 39 -12.96 3.50 -0.98
C ILE A 39 -11.82 2.59 -0.51
N ALA A 40 -11.29 1.77 -1.41
CA ALA A 40 -10.27 0.81 -1.09
C ALA A 40 -8.91 1.49 -0.79
N ALA A 41 -8.63 2.61 -1.46
CA ALA A 41 -7.54 3.52 -1.14
C ALA A 41 -7.61 4.03 0.32
N VAL A 42 -8.79 4.43 0.79
CA VAL A 42 -9.01 4.89 2.17
C VAL A 42 -8.86 3.74 3.18
N ASN A 43 -9.36 2.54 2.85
CA ASN A 43 -9.20 1.36 3.69
C ASN A 43 -7.72 0.99 3.84
N LEU A 44 -6.97 0.93 2.73
CA LEU A 44 -5.54 0.63 2.74
C LEU A 44 -4.77 1.71 3.50
N GLN A 45 -5.11 2.97 3.30
CA GLN A 45 -4.55 4.08 4.07
C GLN A 45 -4.76 3.86 5.57
N THR A 46 -5.99 3.62 6.00
CA THR A 46 -6.32 3.43 7.42
C THR A 46 -5.53 2.26 8.00
N TYR A 47 -5.55 1.10 7.32
CA TYR A 47 -4.80 -0.08 7.71
C TYR A 47 -3.31 0.20 7.91
N LEU A 48 -2.68 0.89 6.97
CA LEU A 48 -1.25 1.21 7.04
C LEU A 48 -0.94 2.25 8.10
N GLN A 49 -1.83 3.25 8.28
CA GLN A 49 -1.68 4.24 9.33
C GLN A 49 -1.74 3.60 10.72
N GLU A 50 -2.66 2.67 10.95
CA GLU A 50 -2.76 1.93 12.21
C GLU A 50 -1.59 0.96 12.39
N THR A 51 -1.26 0.19 11.35
CA THR A 51 -0.22 -0.86 11.40
C THR A 51 1.17 -0.31 11.64
N PHE A 52 1.48 0.85 11.06
CA PHE A 52 2.81 1.46 11.16
C PHE A 52 2.82 2.70 12.07
N THR A 53 1.66 3.13 12.58
CA THR A 53 1.52 4.38 13.36
C THR A 53 2.12 5.59 12.62
N VAL A 54 1.97 5.61 11.29
CA VAL A 54 2.47 6.68 10.42
C VAL A 54 1.29 7.42 9.81
N ARG A 55 1.47 8.70 9.48
CA ARG A 55 0.45 9.48 8.78
C ARG A 55 0.75 9.47 7.29
N ILE A 56 -0.02 8.68 6.53
CA ILE A 56 0.10 8.61 5.06
C ILE A 56 -0.86 9.62 4.43
N PRO A 57 -0.37 10.58 3.63
CA PRO A 57 -1.25 11.51 2.91
C PRO A 57 -2.05 10.78 1.81
N LEU A 58 -3.26 11.26 1.52
CA LEU A 58 -4.10 10.74 0.42
C LEU A 58 -3.42 10.90 -0.95
N ASP A 59 -2.54 11.88 -1.08
CA ASP A 59 -1.73 12.11 -2.28
C ASP A 59 -0.88 10.88 -2.67
N LEU A 60 -0.38 10.16 -1.65
CA LEU A 60 0.35 8.87 -1.79
C LEU A 60 -0.58 7.66 -1.97
N MET A 61 -1.89 7.87 -2.00
CA MET A 61 -2.91 6.87 -2.31
C MET A 61 -3.56 7.13 -3.66
N SER A 62 -2.91 7.95 -4.49
CA SER A 62 -3.32 8.18 -5.87
C SER A 62 -3.03 6.93 -6.72
N ASP A 63 -3.83 6.73 -7.77
CA ASP A 63 -3.61 5.66 -8.75
C ASP A 63 -2.16 5.64 -9.29
N GLU A 64 -1.57 6.82 -9.47
CA GLU A 64 -0.21 6.99 -9.98
C GLU A 64 0.88 6.54 -8.99
N THR A 65 0.55 6.41 -7.70
CA THR A 65 1.54 6.02 -6.68
C THR A 65 1.88 4.54 -6.83
N THR A 66 3.17 4.22 -6.75
CA THR A 66 3.64 2.84 -6.79
C THR A 66 3.83 2.26 -5.38
N ILE A 67 3.72 0.93 -5.27
CA ILE A 67 4.02 0.22 -4.02
C ILE A 67 5.45 0.51 -3.54
N GLY A 68 6.39 0.74 -4.47
CA GLY A 68 7.75 1.15 -4.19
C GLY A 68 7.84 2.50 -3.46
N GLU A 69 7.07 3.49 -3.90
CA GLU A 69 7.03 4.79 -3.21
C GLU A 69 6.40 4.68 -1.83
N MET A 70 5.31 3.91 -1.68
CA MET A 70 4.69 3.68 -0.37
C MET A 70 5.63 2.98 0.61
N THR A 71 6.25 1.88 0.17
CA THR A 71 7.21 1.12 0.99
C THR A 71 8.41 1.99 1.38
N ALA A 72 8.93 2.80 0.46
CA ALA A 72 10.03 3.73 0.75
C ALA A 72 9.61 4.83 1.74
N PHE A 73 8.40 5.38 1.60
CA PHE A 73 7.87 6.41 2.50
C PHE A 73 7.68 5.89 3.92
N ILE A 74 7.02 4.73 4.06
CA ILE A 74 6.79 4.09 5.35
C ILE A 74 8.12 3.65 5.96
N GLY A 75 9.04 3.12 5.16
CA GLY A 75 10.40 2.75 5.58
C GLY A 75 11.19 3.92 6.17
N LYS A 76 11.16 5.09 5.53
CA LYS A 76 11.80 6.29 6.07
C LYS A 76 11.21 6.75 7.40
N ARG A 77 9.91 6.52 7.63
CA ARG A 77 9.19 6.93 8.85
C ARG A 77 9.35 5.95 10.01
N THR A 78 9.47 4.66 9.71
CA THR A 78 9.53 3.57 10.70
C THR A 78 10.96 3.17 11.08
N ALA A 79 11.96 3.50 10.25
CA ALA A 79 13.37 3.21 10.53
C ALA A 79 14.02 4.16 11.56
N LYS A 80 13.27 4.71 12.50
CA LYS A 80 13.76 5.67 13.50
C LYS A 80 13.76 5.08 14.91
#